data_AF-A0A9P1F5A8-F1
#
_entry.id   AF-A0A9P1F5A8-F1
#
_cell.length_a   1.000
_cell.length_b   1.000
_cell.length_c   1.000
_cell.angle_alpha   90.00
_cell.angle_beta   90.00
_cell.angle_gamma   90.00
#
_symmetry.space_group_name_H-M   'P 1'
#
loop_
_entity.id
_entity.type
_entity.pdbx_description
1 polymer ?
#
loop_
_entity_poly.entity_id
_entity_poly.type
_entity_poly.pdbx_seq_one_letter_code
_entity_poly.pdbx_strand_id
1 'polypeptide(L)'
;MPPSRSGLFTLDTSNPRFYTCCSRIHVKIALGLIIAFLSFVELTEWYFYIFVDEAGEVTDAGQATLSLWQLVSIIFMIISIITEREHLLIPFILFMMFVVTSFAFWAMQIMVIAIFPYSERAIHLFGFRDDLDFATREKISLTVLSVFVTITTITGWFLHVGLACYVYFQSRNRERRVKMTAREAKPPMVLPTVQPKAPKPKDTLSFPNENFSISDDEDDEHEEDRVFERKAGPSMA
;
A
#
# COMPACT_ATOMS: atom_id res chain seq x y z
N MET A 1 -14.50 -18.24 22.90
CA MET A 1 -13.19 -18.23 22.22
C MET A 1 -13.37 -18.83 20.83
N PRO A 2 -13.33 -18.03 19.74
CA PRO A 2 -13.24 -18.61 18.41
C PRO A 2 -11.79 -19.06 18.14
N PRO A 3 -11.60 -20.16 17.39
CA PRO A 3 -10.28 -20.74 17.17
C PRO A 3 -9.44 -19.86 16.25
N SER A 4 -8.22 -19.53 16.67
CA SER A 4 -7.21 -18.94 15.80
C SER A 4 -6.78 -19.98 14.76
N ARG A 5 -7.40 -19.96 13.58
CA ARG A 5 -6.86 -20.66 12.41
C ARG A 5 -5.60 -19.93 11.96
N SER A 6 -4.44 -20.33 12.48
CA SER A 6 -3.13 -19.96 11.95
C SER A 6 -2.91 -20.64 10.61
N GLY A 7 -3.60 -20.16 9.58
CA GLY A 7 -3.35 -20.49 8.18
C GLY A 7 -2.63 -19.33 7.49
N LEU A 8 -1.84 -19.65 6.48
CA LEU A 8 -1.12 -18.73 5.57
C LEU A 8 -2.04 -17.61 4.99
N PHE A 9 -3.36 -17.79 5.04
CA PHE A 9 -4.40 -16.87 4.59
C PHE A 9 -5.38 -16.46 5.71
N THR A 10 -4.88 -15.92 6.82
CA THR A 10 -5.76 -15.17 7.73
C THR A 10 -6.04 -13.79 7.14
N LEU A 11 -7.20 -13.66 6.50
CA LEU A 11 -7.73 -12.40 5.98
C LEU A 11 -8.56 -11.73 7.08
N ASP A 12 -8.19 -10.50 7.46
CA ASP A 12 -9.03 -9.67 8.32
C ASP A 12 -10.08 -8.98 7.44
N THR A 13 -11.24 -9.63 7.29
CA THR A 13 -12.36 -9.12 6.50
C THR A 13 -13.22 -8.09 7.24
N SER A 14 -12.87 -7.76 8.48
CA SER A 14 -13.68 -6.93 9.38
C SER A 14 -13.60 -5.43 9.09
N ASN A 15 -12.55 -4.96 8.39
CA ASN A 15 -12.34 -3.54 8.15
C ASN A 15 -12.40 -3.21 6.64
N PRO A 16 -13.35 -2.37 6.18
CA PRO A 16 -13.52 -2.04 4.75
C PRO A 16 -12.31 -1.31 4.15
N ARG A 17 -11.43 -0.74 4.98
CA ARG A 17 -10.18 -0.09 4.56
C ARG A 17 -9.17 -1.03 3.88
N PHE A 18 -9.34 -2.34 4.02
CA PHE A 18 -8.42 -3.35 3.50
C PHE A 18 -8.87 -4.01 2.19
N TYR A 19 -9.83 -3.38 1.51
CA TYR A 19 -10.31 -3.81 0.20
C TYR A 19 -9.96 -2.80 -0.89
N THR A 20 -9.44 -3.29 -1.99
CA THR A 20 -9.17 -2.56 -3.23
C THR A 20 -10.23 -2.91 -4.28
N CYS A 21 -10.46 -2.00 -5.24
CA CYS A 21 -11.48 -2.12 -6.29
C CYS A 21 -12.92 -2.28 -5.75
N CYS A 22 -13.63 -1.16 -5.61
CA CYS A 22 -15.03 -1.11 -5.14
C CYS A 22 -15.28 -1.86 -3.81
N SER A 23 -14.26 -1.92 -2.93
CA SER A 23 -14.29 -2.65 -1.66
C SER A 23 -14.59 -4.16 -1.78
N ARG A 24 -14.32 -4.78 -2.94
CA ARG A 24 -14.63 -6.20 -3.18
C ARG A 24 -13.42 -7.12 -3.14
N ILE A 25 -12.23 -6.63 -3.48
CA ILE A 25 -11.02 -7.46 -3.52
C ILE A 25 -10.16 -7.15 -2.31
N HIS A 26 -9.87 -8.15 -1.48
CA HIS A 26 -8.96 -7.93 -0.36
C HIS A 26 -7.55 -7.62 -0.87
N VAL A 27 -6.87 -6.67 -0.23
CA VAL A 27 -5.55 -6.15 -0.67
C VAL A 27 -4.52 -7.26 -0.90
N LYS A 28 -4.45 -8.28 -0.05
CA LYS A 28 -3.59 -9.47 -0.26
C LYS A 28 -3.86 -10.22 -1.57
N ILE A 29 -5.14 -10.38 -1.94
CA ILE A 29 -5.53 -11.08 -3.17
C ILE A 29 -5.13 -10.23 -4.37
N ALA A 30 -5.40 -8.93 -4.32
CA ALA A 30 -4.99 -7.99 -5.35
C ALA A 30 -3.46 -7.99 -5.53
N LEU A 31 -2.69 -7.97 -4.44
CA LEU A 31 -1.23 -8.07 -4.51
C LEU A 31 -0.77 -9.40 -5.11
N GLY A 32 -1.40 -10.52 -4.74
CA GLY A 32 -1.10 -11.82 -5.33
C GLY A 32 -1.37 -11.88 -6.84
N LEU A 33 -2.46 -11.27 -7.31
CA LEU A 33 -2.76 -11.15 -8.75
C LEU A 33 -1.72 -10.29 -9.47
N ILE A 34 -1.28 -9.18 -8.86
CA ILE A 34 -0.23 -8.34 -9.43
C ILE A 34 1.09 -9.11 -9.52
N ILE A 35 1.48 -9.85 -8.48
CA ILE A 35 2.69 -10.69 -8.52
C ILE A 35 2.61 -11.72 -9.65
N ALA A 36 1.47 -12.41 -9.79
CA ALA A 36 1.28 -13.39 -10.85
C ALA A 36 1.39 -12.76 -12.24
N PHE A 37 0.75 -11.61 -12.44
CA PHE A 37 0.81 -10.86 -13.70
C PHE A 37 2.23 -10.37 -14.02
N LEU A 38 2.92 -9.73 -13.07
CA LEU A 38 4.28 -9.24 -13.26
C LEU A 38 5.28 -10.37 -13.49
N SER A 39 5.13 -11.48 -12.74
CA SER A 39 5.95 -12.69 -12.97
C SER A 39 5.75 -13.24 -14.38
N PHE A 40 4.50 -13.25 -14.87
CA PHE A 40 4.21 -13.70 -16.22
C PHE A 40 4.88 -12.81 -17.27
N VAL A 41 4.73 -11.48 -17.13
CA VAL A 41 5.37 -10.50 -18.04
C VAL A 41 6.90 -10.67 -18.04
N GLU A 42 7.51 -10.73 -16.86
CA GLU A 42 8.96 -10.93 -16.71
C GLU A 42 9.42 -12.23 -17.37
N LEU A 43 8.73 -13.34 -17.11
CA LEU A 43 9.08 -14.63 -17.73
C LEU A 43 8.93 -14.61 -19.25
N THR A 44 7.92 -13.91 -19.79
CA THR A 44 7.80 -13.76 -21.23
C THR A 44 8.93 -12.91 -21.82
N GLU A 45 9.35 -11.83 -21.15
CA GLU A 45 10.47 -11.00 -21.59
C GLU A 45 11.77 -11.79 -21.62
N TRP A 46 12.08 -12.53 -20.55
CA TRP A 46 13.25 -13.42 -20.52
C TRP A 46 13.17 -14.53 -21.55
N TYR A 47 11.99 -15.06 -21.83
CA TYR A 47 11.80 -16.06 -22.88
C TYR A 47 12.16 -15.49 -24.26
N PHE A 48 11.64 -14.31 -24.61
CA PHE A 48 11.98 -13.65 -25.88
C PHE A 48 13.47 -13.31 -25.94
N TYR A 49 14.04 -12.82 -24.84
CA TYR A 49 15.46 -12.47 -24.75
C TYR A 49 16.40 -13.68 -24.96
N ILE A 50 16.04 -14.87 -24.45
CA ILE A 50 16.90 -16.06 -24.56
C ILE A 50 16.69 -16.82 -25.87
N PHE A 51 15.45 -16.92 -26.35
CA PHE A 51 15.08 -17.86 -27.41
C PHE A 51 14.78 -17.23 -28.77
N VAL A 52 14.49 -15.92 -28.82
CA VAL A 52 14.08 -15.24 -30.06
C VAL A 52 15.13 -14.26 -30.54
N ASP A 53 15.78 -13.54 -29.63
CA ASP A 53 16.98 -12.78 -29.96
C ASP A 53 18.20 -13.71 -29.93
N GLU A 54 18.79 -13.99 -31.10
CA GLU A 54 20.18 -14.46 -31.18
C GLU A 54 21.07 -13.35 -30.59
N ALA A 55 21.43 -13.55 -29.31
CA ALA A 55 22.09 -12.59 -28.46
C ALA A 55 23.25 -11.80 -29.13
N GLY A 56 23.15 -10.46 -29.10
CA GLY A 56 24.35 -9.64 -28.93
C GLY A 56 24.34 -8.20 -29.44
N GLU A 57 23.60 -7.84 -30.48
CA GLU A 57 23.92 -6.57 -31.17
C GLU A 57 23.20 -5.31 -30.65
N VAL A 58 22.12 -5.43 -29.87
CA VAL A 58 21.36 -4.22 -29.46
C VAL A 58 20.73 -4.29 -28.06
N THR A 59 21.29 -5.08 -27.14
CA THR A 59 20.78 -5.08 -25.77
C THR A 59 21.14 -3.76 -25.08
N ASP A 60 20.18 -2.84 -25.00
CA ASP A 60 20.32 -1.61 -24.22
C ASP A 60 20.54 -2.00 -22.75
N ALA A 61 21.71 -1.68 -22.21
CA ALA A 61 22.08 -1.97 -20.82
C ALA A 61 21.04 -1.42 -19.81
N GLY A 62 20.32 -0.36 -20.20
CA GLY A 62 19.18 0.17 -19.44
C GLY A 62 18.04 -0.82 -19.27
N GLN A 63 17.62 -1.49 -20.35
CA GLN A 63 16.53 -2.47 -20.31
C GLN A 63 16.88 -3.67 -19.43
N ALA A 64 18.10 -4.21 -19.57
CA ALA A 64 18.57 -5.31 -18.73
C ALA A 64 18.61 -4.93 -17.23
N THR A 65 19.01 -3.70 -16.92
CA THR A 65 19.03 -3.18 -15.54
C THR A 65 17.62 -3.07 -14.97
N LEU A 66 16.65 -2.56 -15.75
CA LEU A 66 15.26 -2.43 -15.33
C LEU A 66 14.58 -3.79 -15.12
N SER A 67 14.81 -4.75 -16.02
CA SER A 67 14.32 -6.13 -15.88
C SER A 67 14.89 -6.79 -14.62
N LEU A 68 16.19 -6.67 -14.37
CA LEU A 68 16.79 -7.24 -13.16
C LEU A 68 16.23 -6.60 -11.88
N TRP A 69 16.00 -5.28 -11.87
CA TRP A 69 15.35 -4.60 -10.76
C TRP A 69 13.90 -5.04 -10.55
N GLN A 70 13.16 -5.25 -11.64
CA GLN A 70 11.79 -5.77 -11.62
C GLN A 70 11.75 -7.18 -11.02
N LEU A 71 12.65 -8.07 -11.42
CA LEU A 71 12.80 -9.42 -10.86
C LEU A 71 13.06 -9.38 -9.34
N VAL A 72 14.00 -8.54 -8.89
CA VAL A 72 14.29 -8.33 -7.47
C VAL A 72 13.04 -7.85 -6.72
N SER A 73 12.30 -6.91 -7.31
CA SER A 73 11.05 -6.40 -6.74
C SER A 73 9.99 -7.50 -6.60
N ILE A 74 9.81 -8.37 -7.61
CA ILE A 74 8.88 -9.50 -7.58
C ILE A 74 9.25 -10.47 -6.44
N ILE A 75 10.53 -10.82 -6.30
CA ILE A 75 11.01 -11.70 -5.23
C ILE A 75 10.66 -11.11 -3.85
N PHE A 76 10.95 -9.81 -3.65
CA PHE A 76 10.62 -9.15 -2.39
C PHE A 76 9.11 -9.08 -2.12
N MET A 77 8.28 -8.88 -3.15
CA MET A 77 6.83 -8.94 -3.01
C MET A 77 6.34 -10.33 -2.57
N ILE A 78 6.88 -11.40 -3.14
CA ILE A 78 6.55 -12.78 -2.74
C ILE A 78 6.89 -13.01 -1.27
N ILE A 79 8.11 -12.66 -0.86
CA ILE A 79 8.54 -12.77 0.54
C ILE A 79 7.67 -11.90 1.44
N SER A 80 7.27 -10.70 0.98
CA SER A 80 6.40 -9.79 1.72
C SER A 80 5.02 -10.40 2.00
N ILE A 81 4.41 -11.09 1.02
CA ILE A 81 3.14 -11.79 1.23
C ILE A 81 3.27 -12.90 2.27
N ILE A 82 4.35 -13.68 2.21
CA ILE A 82 4.56 -14.84 3.11
C ILE A 82 4.89 -14.37 4.52
N THR A 83 5.76 -13.38 4.66
CA THR A 83 6.26 -12.91 5.96
C THR A 83 5.43 -11.79 6.58
N GLU A 84 4.49 -11.22 5.81
CA GLU A 84 3.67 -10.06 6.18
C GLU A 84 4.51 -8.87 6.67
N ARG A 85 5.70 -8.67 6.08
CA ARG A 85 6.61 -7.56 6.41
C ARG A 85 6.45 -6.41 5.41
N GLU A 86 6.16 -5.23 5.93
CA GLU A 86 5.90 -4.00 5.15
C GLU A 86 7.15 -3.49 4.43
N HIS A 87 8.34 -3.61 5.04
CA HIS A 87 9.58 -3.04 4.47
C HIS A 87 9.99 -3.70 3.14
N LEU A 88 9.56 -4.95 2.91
CA LEU A 88 9.86 -5.69 1.69
C LEU A 88 9.04 -5.21 0.49
N LEU A 89 7.97 -4.43 0.69
CA LEU A 89 7.22 -3.81 -0.42
C LEU A 89 7.89 -2.53 -0.94
N ILE A 90 8.83 -1.94 -0.20
CA ILE A 90 9.44 -0.65 -0.54
C ILE A 90 10.11 -0.66 -1.93
N PRO A 91 10.92 -1.67 -2.30
CA PRO A 91 11.55 -1.71 -3.63
C PRO A 91 10.52 -1.66 -4.78
N PHE A 92 9.43 -2.41 -4.64
CA PHE A 92 8.33 -2.41 -5.60
C PHE A 92 7.62 -1.05 -5.68
N ILE A 93 7.33 -0.43 -4.53
CA ILE A 93 6.65 0.88 -4.51
C ILE A 93 7.53 1.94 -5.17
N LEU A 94 8.83 1.98 -4.85
CA LEU A 94 9.76 2.93 -5.46
C LEU A 94 9.88 2.71 -6.98
N PHE A 95 9.96 1.45 -7.41
CA PHE A 95 9.95 1.11 -8.82
C PHE A 95 8.67 1.59 -9.53
N MET A 96 7.50 1.30 -8.96
CA MET A 96 6.22 1.71 -9.54
C MET A 96 6.03 3.22 -9.53
N MET A 97 6.53 3.94 -8.52
CA MET A 97 6.57 5.41 -8.53
C MET A 97 7.39 5.95 -9.70
N PHE A 98 8.58 5.39 -9.93
CA PHE A 98 9.42 5.74 -11.08
C PHE A 98 8.73 5.44 -12.42
N VAL A 99 8.10 4.27 -12.55
CA VAL A 99 7.39 3.87 -13.78
C VAL A 99 6.19 4.79 -14.05
N VAL A 100 5.34 5.04 -13.05
CA VAL A 100 4.15 5.89 -13.19
C VAL A 100 4.53 7.33 -13.53
N THR A 101 5.55 7.89 -12.86
CA THR A 101 6.03 9.25 -13.16
C THR A 101 6.62 9.35 -14.56
N SER A 102 7.37 8.34 -15.01
CA SER A 102 7.92 8.27 -16.35
C SER A 102 6.82 8.19 -17.43
N PHE A 103 5.80 7.34 -17.24
CA PHE A 103 4.68 7.26 -18.18
C PHE A 103 3.80 8.50 -18.17
N ALA A 104 3.57 9.12 -16.99
CA ALA A 104 2.85 10.38 -16.90
C ALA A 104 3.59 11.50 -17.65
N PHE A 105 4.92 11.56 -17.56
CA PHE A 105 5.74 12.49 -18.34
C PHE A 105 5.55 12.27 -19.85
N TRP A 106 5.62 11.02 -20.31
CA TRP A 106 5.38 10.68 -21.72
C TRP A 106 3.96 11.01 -22.18
N ALA A 107 2.94 10.70 -21.37
CA ALA A 107 1.56 11.03 -21.66
C ALA A 107 1.37 12.55 -21.81
N MET A 108 2.02 13.36 -20.96
CA MET A 108 2.03 14.81 -21.08
C MET A 108 2.70 15.30 -22.36
N GLN A 109 3.84 14.71 -22.77
CA GLN A 109 4.48 15.06 -24.05
C GLN A 109 3.57 14.75 -25.25
N ILE A 110 2.92 13.58 -25.24
CA ILE A 110 2.00 13.17 -26.32
C ILE A 110 0.75 14.06 -26.33
N MET A 111 0.24 14.44 -25.16
CA MET A 111 -0.89 15.38 -25.05
C MET A 111 -0.53 16.74 -25.64
N VAL A 112 0.67 17.26 -25.37
CA VAL A 112 1.16 18.51 -25.98
C VAL A 112 1.23 18.38 -27.50
N ILE A 113 1.69 17.24 -28.02
CA ILE A 113 1.73 16.98 -29.46
C ILE A 113 0.31 16.90 -30.06
N ALA A 114 -0.64 16.28 -29.37
CA ALA A 114 -2.03 16.20 -29.83
C ALA A 114 -2.70 17.59 -29.91
N ILE A 115 -2.36 18.51 -29.01
CA ILE A 115 -2.87 19.89 -29.01
C ILE A 115 -2.12 20.76 -30.03
N PHE A 116 -0.81 20.56 -30.19
CA PHE A 116 0.07 21.31 -31.10
C PHE A 116 0.72 20.39 -32.14
N PRO A 117 -0.06 19.92 -33.13
CA PRO A 117 0.39 18.92 -34.11
C PRO A 117 1.48 19.42 -35.05
N TYR A 118 1.67 20.75 -35.16
CA TYR A 118 2.72 21.39 -35.97
C TYR A 118 3.99 21.73 -35.19
N SER A 119 4.11 21.31 -33.93
CA SER A 119 5.34 21.53 -33.16
C SER A 119 6.49 20.68 -33.71
N GLU A 120 7.73 21.19 -33.69
CA GLU A 120 8.92 20.42 -34.11
C GLU A 120 9.04 19.08 -33.37
N ARG A 121 8.56 19.01 -32.12
CA ARG A 121 8.50 17.77 -31.32
C ARG A 121 7.57 16.72 -31.92
N ALA A 122 6.45 17.11 -32.50
CA ALA A 122 5.51 16.18 -33.15
C ALA A 122 6.15 15.52 -34.38
N ILE A 123 6.93 16.28 -35.14
CA ILE A 123 7.64 15.81 -36.33
C ILE A 123 8.75 14.83 -35.92
N HIS A 124 9.52 15.15 -34.88
CA HIS A 124 10.57 14.26 -34.38
C HIS A 124 10.02 12.97 -33.73
N LEU A 125 8.90 13.03 -33.01
CA LEU A 125 8.40 11.90 -32.23
C LEU A 125 7.56 10.92 -33.06
N PHE A 126 6.75 11.43 -34.01
CA PHE A 126 5.86 10.62 -34.83
C PHE A 126 6.30 10.50 -36.29
N GLY A 127 7.37 11.20 -36.69
CA GLY A 127 7.89 11.13 -38.06
C GLY A 127 6.88 11.58 -39.11
N PHE A 128 5.92 12.44 -38.74
CA PHE A 128 4.87 12.86 -39.65
C PHE A 128 5.47 13.60 -40.85
N ARG A 129 5.51 12.94 -42.02
CA ARG A 129 5.79 13.58 -43.31
C ARG A 129 4.65 14.52 -43.66
N ASP A 130 4.98 15.62 -44.33
CA ASP A 130 4.03 16.67 -44.74
C ASP A 130 2.84 16.14 -45.58
N ASP A 131 2.97 14.94 -46.15
CA ASP A 131 1.95 14.30 -47.00
C ASP A 131 0.78 13.64 -46.25
N LEU A 132 0.85 13.52 -44.92
CA LEU A 132 -0.21 12.89 -44.12
C LEU A 132 -1.35 13.88 -43.84
N ASP A 133 -2.58 13.49 -44.20
CA ASP A 133 -3.80 14.26 -43.97
C ASP A 133 -4.02 14.55 -42.46
N PHE A 134 -4.51 15.76 -42.15
CA PHE A 134 -4.64 16.27 -40.76
C PHE A 134 -5.47 15.31 -39.89
N ALA A 135 -6.59 14.83 -40.42
CA ALA A 135 -7.49 13.91 -39.72
C ALA A 135 -6.82 12.55 -39.40
N THR A 136 -5.85 12.11 -40.19
CA THR A 136 -5.14 10.86 -39.94
C THR A 136 -4.09 11.03 -38.84
N ARG A 137 -3.37 12.16 -38.83
CA ARG A 137 -2.40 12.48 -37.77
C ARG A 137 -3.08 12.62 -36.41
N GLU A 138 -4.19 13.35 -36.35
CA GLU A 138 -4.97 13.53 -35.12
C GLU A 138 -5.45 12.19 -34.55
N LYS A 139 -5.97 11.30 -35.42
CA LYS A 139 -6.38 9.94 -35.01
C LYS A 139 -5.23 9.13 -34.45
N ILE A 140 -4.05 9.17 -35.06
CA ILE A 140 -2.86 8.45 -34.58
C ILE A 140 -2.45 9.00 -33.20
N SER A 141 -2.32 10.32 -33.07
CA SER A 141 -1.92 10.95 -31.81
C SER A 141 -2.92 10.67 -30.68
N LEU A 142 -4.24 10.74 -30.95
CA LEU A 142 -5.27 10.41 -29.96
C LEU A 142 -5.28 8.93 -29.58
N THR A 143 -5.04 8.04 -30.55
CA THR A 143 -4.95 6.59 -30.28
C THR A 143 -3.75 6.30 -29.39
N VAL A 144 -2.58 6.86 -29.71
CA VAL A 144 -1.36 6.70 -28.91
C VAL A 144 -1.55 7.31 -27.52
N LEU A 145 -2.16 8.50 -27.42
CA LEU A 145 -2.49 9.12 -26.14
C LEU A 145 -3.39 8.21 -25.30
N SER A 146 -4.45 7.65 -25.89
CA SER A 146 -5.36 6.73 -25.22
C SER A 146 -4.63 5.50 -24.68
N VAL A 147 -3.72 4.91 -25.46
CA VAL A 147 -2.89 3.77 -25.02
C VAL A 147 -1.98 4.18 -23.85
N PHE A 148 -1.29 5.31 -23.93
CA PHE A 148 -0.42 5.76 -22.83
C PHE A 148 -1.20 6.10 -21.56
N VAL A 149 -2.35 6.76 -21.68
CA VAL A 149 -3.21 7.09 -20.53
C VAL A 149 -3.77 5.83 -19.88
N THR A 150 -4.21 4.85 -20.66
CA THR A 150 -4.70 3.57 -20.12
C THR A 150 -3.60 2.79 -19.40
N ILE A 151 -2.40 2.68 -19.98
CA ILE A 151 -1.23 2.05 -19.34
C ILE A 151 -0.85 2.80 -18.04
N THR A 152 -0.82 4.14 -18.07
CA THR A 152 -0.52 4.96 -16.89
C THR A 152 -1.55 4.75 -15.78
N THR A 153 -2.83 4.59 -16.14
CA THR A 153 -3.91 4.35 -15.18
C THR A 153 -3.80 2.95 -14.55
N ILE A 154 -3.50 1.92 -15.36
CA ILE A 154 -3.30 0.54 -14.88
C ILE A 154 -2.09 0.46 -13.95
N THR A 155 -0.96 1.06 -14.34
CA THR A 155 0.25 1.10 -13.50
C THR A 155 0.03 1.92 -12.22
N GLY A 156 -0.71 3.04 -12.30
CA GLY A 156 -1.15 3.79 -11.13
C GLY A 156 -2.02 2.96 -10.19
N TRP A 157 -2.88 2.09 -10.73
CA TRP A 157 -3.65 1.14 -9.92
C TRP A 157 -2.76 0.11 -9.22
N PHE A 158 -1.74 -0.43 -9.89
CA PHE A 158 -0.76 -1.33 -9.24
C PHE A 158 -0.05 -0.66 -8.07
N LEU A 159 0.39 0.60 -8.27
CA LEU A 159 1.01 1.41 -7.22
C LEU A 159 0.06 1.61 -6.03
N HIS A 160 -1.21 1.96 -6.30
CA HIS A 160 -2.23 2.13 -5.27
C HIS A 160 -2.44 0.83 -4.46
N VAL A 161 -2.52 -0.33 -5.12
CA VAL A 161 -2.61 -1.63 -4.43
C VAL A 161 -1.36 -1.90 -3.59
N GLY A 162 -0.17 -1.58 -4.09
CA GLY A 162 1.10 -1.68 -3.35
C GLY A 162 1.10 -0.84 -2.07
N LEU A 163 0.69 0.42 -2.17
CA LEU A 163 0.58 1.34 -1.02
C LEU A 163 -0.48 0.88 -0.02
N ALA A 164 -1.65 0.45 -0.50
CA ALA A 164 -2.69 -0.10 0.37
C ALA A 164 -2.20 -1.36 1.11
N CYS A 165 -1.40 -2.20 0.44
CA CYS A 165 -0.80 -3.39 1.07
C CYS A 165 0.27 -3.05 2.10
N TYR A 166 1.08 -2.04 1.81
CA TYR A 166 2.04 -1.50 2.77
C TYR A 166 1.35 -1.01 4.05
N VAL A 167 0.30 -0.18 3.92
CA VAL A 167 -0.48 0.31 5.07
C VAL A 167 -1.16 -0.85 5.82
N TYR A 168 -1.68 -1.84 5.10
CA TYR A 168 -2.27 -3.03 5.70
C TYR A 168 -1.26 -3.82 6.56
N PHE A 169 -0.08 -4.12 6.03
CA PHE A 169 0.97 -4.83 6.78
C PHE A 169 1.48 -4.00 7.96
N GLN A 170 1.62 -2.69 7.80
CA GLN A 170 1.99 -1.79 8.91
C GLN A 170 0.95 -1.81 10.03
N SER A 171 -0.35 -1.72 9.69
CA SER A 171 -1.45 -1.77 10.67
C SER A 171 -1.45 -3.10 11.43
N ARG A 172 -1.34 -4.21 10.71
CA ARG A 172 -1.35 -5.57 11.29
C ARG A 172 -0.12 -5.83 12.17
N ASN A 173 1.05 -5.35 11.76
CA ASN A 173 2.27 -5.48 12.55
C ASN A 173 2.26 -4.58 13.79
N ARG A 174 1.66 -3.38 13.70
CA ARG A 174 1.43 -2.52 14.87
C ARG A 174 0.50 -3.20 15.89
N GLU A 175 -0.61 -3.76 15.43
CA GLU A 175 -1.56 -4.48 16.29
C GLU A 175 -0.91 -5.68 16.98
N ARG A 176 -0.09 -6.46 16.26
CA ARG A 176 0.68 -7.57 16.84
C ARG A 176 1.65 -7.10 17.93
N ARG A 177 2.36 -5.99 17.71
CA ARG A 177 3.27 -5.42 18.71
C ARG A 177 2.53 -4.98 19.96
N VAL A 178 1.40 -4.28 19.82
CA VAL A 178 0.57 -3.85 20.95
C VAL A 178 0.06 -5.06 21.75
N LYS A 179 -0.41 -6.11 21.06
CA LYS A 179 -0.87 -7.36 21.72
C LYS A 179 0.26 -8.09 22.47
N MET A 180 1.49 -8.07 21.94
CA MET A 180 2.65 -8.63 22.62
C MET A 180 3.01 -7.82 23.87
N THR A 181 3.10 -6.49 23.77
CA THR A 181 3.39 -5.61 24.91
C THR A 181 2.30 -5.70 25.98
N ALA A 182 1.02 -5.79 25.60
CA ALA A 182 -0.09 -5.97 26.55
C ALA A 182 -0.04 -7.34 27.27
N ARG A 183 0.52 -8.37 26.62
CA ARG A 183 0.72 -9.68 27.24
C ARG A 183 1.89 -9.68 28.23
N GLU A 184 2.94 -8.91 27.95
CA GLU A 184 4.10 -8.73 28.84
C GLU A 184 3.81 -7.79 30.01
N ALA A 185 3.00 -6.75 29.80
CA ALA A 185 2.58 -5.81 30.82
C ALA A 185 1.50 -6.36 31.76
N LYS A 186 1.03 -7.61 31.54
CA LYS A 186 0.06 -8.25 32.44
C LYS A 186 0.81 -8.62 33.74
N PRO A 187 0.52 -7.97 34.88
CA PRO A 187 1.22 -8.24 36.12
C PRO A 187 1.10 -9.72 36.47
N PRO A 188 2.16 -10.35 37.03
CA PRO A 188 2.11 -11.74 37.41
C PRO A 188 0.90 -11.94 38.34
N MET A 189 -0.04 -12.80 37.93
CA MET A 189 -1.12 -13.23 38.81
C MET A 189 -0.46 -13.93 40.00
N VAL A 190 -0.33 -13.20 41.10
CA VAL A 190 0.07 -13.75 42.38
C VAL A 190 -1.02 -14.77 42.73
N LEU A 191 -0.67 -16.06 42.70
CA LEU A 191 -1.55 -17.10 43.23
C LEU A 191 -1.89 -16.69 44.67
N PRO A 192 -3.16 -16.68 45.09
CA PRO A 192 -3.48 -16.54 46.49
C PRO A 192 -2.86 -17.73 47.22
N THR A 193 -1.73 -17.52 47.89
CA THR A 193 -1.21 -18.47 48.85
C THR A 193 -2.33 -18.74 49.82
N VAL A 194 -2.81 -19.98 49.82
CA VAL A 194 -3.88 -20.47 50.70
C VAL A 194 -3.40 -20.31 52.13
N GLN A 195 -3.73 -19.18 52.76
CA GLN A 195 -3.67 -19.04 54.21
C GLN A 195 -4.88 -19.79 54.78
N PRO A 196 -4.70 -20.72 55.73
CA PRO A 196 -5.82 -21.33 56.42
C PRO A 196 -6.56 -20.23 57.20
N LYS A 197 -7.76 -19.88 56.75
CA LYS A 197 -8.68 -18.99 57.49
C LYS A 197 -9.04 -19.65 58.82
N ALA A 198 -8.50 -19.14 59.92
CA ALA A 198 -9.12 -19.28 61.23
C ALA A 198 -10.51 -18.60 61.21
N PRO A 199 -11.54 -19.16 61.86
CA PRO A 199 -12.88 -18.62 61.79
C PRO A 199 -12.97 -17.36 62.67
N LYS A 200 -13.46 -16.26 62.10
CA LYS A 200 -13.91 -15.09 62.88
C LYS A 200 -15.30 -14.63 62.47
N PRO A 201 -16.08 -14.11 63.44
CA PRO A 201 -17.54 -14.01 63.36
C PRO A 201 -18.00 -12.83 62.51
N LYS A 202 -19.28 -12.89 62.17
CA LYS A 202 -20.03 -11.88 61.43
C LYS A 202 -19.99 -10.50 62.10
N ASP A 203 -19.95 -9.50 61.22
CA ASP A 203 -20.76 -8.27 61.20
C ASP A 203 -19.99 -6.95 61.12
N THR A 204 -20.52 -6.12 60.21
CA THR A 204 -20.35 -4.66 60.03
C THR A 204 -19.10 -4.12 59.32
N LEU A 205 -19.33 -3.85 58.03
CA LEU A 205 -18.90 -2.70 57.23
C LEU A 205 -18.27 -1.53 58.01
N SER A 206 -16.97 -1.33 57.84
CA SER A 206 -16.34 -0.01 57.67
C SER A 206 -14.83 -0.21 57.53
N PHE A 207 -14.30 0.07 56.34
CA PHE A 207 -12.89 0.45 56.19
C PHE A 207 -12.88 1.87 55.66
N PRO A 208 -12.38 2.85 56.43
CA PRO A 208 -12.24 4.22 55.96
C PRO A 208 -11.00 4.27 55.06
N ASN A 209 -11.21 4.33 53.75
CA ASN A 209 -10.17 4.68 52.79
C ASN A 209 -10.53 6.05 52.19
N GLU A 210 -9.81 7.10 52.57
CA GLU A 210 -10.04 8.49 52.13
C GLU A 210 -9.75 8.71 50.63
N ASN A 211 -9.16 7.73 49.93
CA ASN A 211 -8.86 7.81 48.50
C ASN A 211 -9.89 7.15 47.57
N PHE A 212 -11.04 6.70 48.09
CA PHE A 212 -12.17 6.26 47.26
C PHE A 212 -13.36 7.21 47.44
N SER A 213 -13.28 8.38 46.82
CA SER A 213 -14.49 9.10 46.40
C SER A 213 -15.00 8.44 45.11
N ILE A 214 -16.00 7.58 45.25
CA ILE A 214 -16.88 7.23 44.14
C ILE A 214 -17.68 8.49 43.84
N SER A 215 -17.28 9.22 42.80
CA SER A 215 -18.20 10.08 42.04
C SER A 215 -18.77 9.19 40.94
N ASP A 216 -19.91 8.56 41.23
CA ASP A 216 -20.84 8.11 40.19
C ASP A 216 -21.37 9.36 39.52
N ASP A 217 -20.81 9.71 38.36
CA ASP A 217 -21.50 10.51 37.34
C ASP A 217 -21.12 9.89 36.00
N GLU A 218 -22.08 9.18 35.43
CA GLU A 218 -22.13 8.78 34.03
C GLU A 218 -22.17 10.03 33.13
N ASP A 219 -21.74 9.85 31.88
CA ASP A 219 -21.91 10.75 30.72
C ASP A 219 -20.94 11.94 30.57
N ASP A 220 -19.90 11.76 29.75
CA ASP A 220 -19.48 12.77 28.74
C ASP A 220 -18.46 12.20 27.73
N GLU A 221 -18.95 11.53 26.68
CA GLU A 221 -18.17 11.09 25.50
C GLU A 221 -17.95 12.22 24.45
N HIS A 222 -17.99 13.52 24.83
CA HIS A 222 -18.00 14.63 23.86
C HIS A 222 -16.81 15.61 23.86
N GLU A 223 -15.69 15.33 24.53
CA GLU A 223 -14.56 16.30 24.64
C GLU A 223 -13.35 16.11 23.70
N GLU A 224 -13.26 15.10 22.83
CA GLU A 224 -12.08 14.93 21.96
C GLU A 224 -12.06 15.83 20.70
N ASP A 225 -13.16 16.49 20.33
CA ASP A 225 -13.27 17.26 19.07
C ASP A 225 -12.87 18.75 19.15
N ARG A 226 -12.31 19.24 20.27
CA ARG A 226 -11.94 20.68 20.41
C ARG A 226 -10.44 21.00 20.39
N VAL A 227 -9.57 20.03 20.17
CA VAL A 227 -8.11 20.25 20.24
C VAL A 227 -7.52 20.87 18.95
N PHE A 228 -8.27 20.95 17.84
CA PHE A 228 -7.76 21.49 16.56
C PHE A 228 -8.16 22.93 16.22
N GLU A 229 -8.96 23.62 17.04
CA GLU A 229 -9.32 25.01 16.77
C GLU A 229 -9.12 25.93 17.98
N ARG A 230 -7.87 26.36 18.23
CA ARG A 230 -7.63 27.74 18.71
C ARG A 230 -6.20 28.26 18.50
N LYS A 231 -6.11 29.11 17.48
CA LYS A 231 -5.31 30.35 17.34
C LYS A 231 -3.78 30.27 17.35
N ALA A 232 -3.22 30.54 16.17
CA ALA A 232 -2.08 31.46 16.07
C ALA A 232 -2.61 32.83 15.58
N GLY A 233 -2.68 33.80 16.50
CA GLY A 233 -2.80 35.23 16.21
C GLY A 233 -1.90 35.96 17.21
N PRO A 234 -1.08 36.93 16.77
CA PRO A 234 0.08 37.38 17.54
C PRO A 234 -0.33 38.37 18.64
N SER A 235 0.38 38.29 19.77
CA SER A 235 0.27 39.24 20.87
C SER A 235 1.53 40.10 20.97
N MET A 236 1.34 41.37 20.59
CA MET A 236 1.87 42.62 21.16
C MET A 236 3.37 42.94 21.09
N ALA A 237 3.67 44.08 20.46
CA ALA A 237 4.08 45.31 21.15
C ALA A 237 3.72 46.54 20.29
#